data_AF-A0A970CE79-F1
#
_entry.id   AF-A0A970CE79-F1
#
_cell.length_a   1.000
_cell.length_b   1.000
_cell.length_c   1.000
_cell.angle_alpha   90.00
_cell.angle_beta   90.00
_cell.angle_gamma   90.00
#
_symmetry.space_group_name_H-M   'P 1'
#
loop_
_entity.id
_entity.type
_entity.pdbx_description
1 polymer ?
#
loop_
_entity_poly.entity_id
_entity_poly.type
_entity_poly.pdbx_seq_one_letter_code
_entity_poly.pdbx_strand_id
1 'polypeptide(L)'
;MEKHDWEATRYAGVFAYLFPLIGRWKWLQLVMGHFGAGYKIFMVFLLMAAHNIRSIEQLKNVRSREAGVVLGLGWLPSRPKIWEWFYGVASQGISGILLKDYFCRQLRAGLVGVWLWFTDGHLLPYTGKRSVRCGYNTQRRMPEPGQTNMVTCDDSGRVVDFEIQEGKGDLRGHILAMGRKWAGEIGEQPVMVFDREGHGAPFFSGLVREGIPFVTWEKHVDAAKLAGVSVDRFQEEFEFNGKHYRVFEEEKSYIHTSEDPLKSPHHFKLRRIYVWNKSSNRRACGLAWDGDKGMSTADCARAILHRWGASENSFKHIQERHPFHYRPGFKFVESERQEIENPAVKEKQSLIQRVKTTLGKLYRKLAQSRESLNKDGRVRRNSVREQLKGMIGEQEAELERLQEEKRQLPSKIDVSSLQDYRSFKRIDNEGKNLFDFVTCSVWNARKQMVDWLRPFFDQDNEIVDLFYTITSCHGWIKSTATEVTVRLEPLQQPKRRLAQEQLCRKLTSLGVQTPTGKYIAIEVGGAP
;
A
#
# COMPACT_ATOMS: atom_id res chain seq x y z
N MET A 1 14.84 24.14 -23.74
CA MET A 1 15.92 23.18 -24.07
C MET A 1 16.92 23.84 -25.00
N GLU A 2 18.22 23.67 -24.72
CA GLU A 2 19.36 24.09 -25.55
C GLU A 2 19.24 23.53 -26.98
N LYS A 3 19.77 24.23 -27.99
CA LYS A 3 19.86 23.72 -29.36
C LYS A 3 21.19 22.98 -29.52
N HIS A 4 21.15 21.77 -30.05
CA HIS A 4 22.33 20.98 -30.34
C HIS A 4 21.99 19.94 -31.41
N ASP A 5 23.00 19.51 -32.16
CA ASP A 5 22.85 18.38 -33.07
C ASP A 5 22.83 17.05 -32.29
N TRP A 6 22.88 15.92 -32.98
CA TRP A 6 22.84 14.60 -32.35
C TRP A 6 23.94 14.41 -31.29
N GLU A 7 23.52 14.22 -30.04
CA GLU A 7 24.38 13.82 -28.93
C GLU A 7 24.02 12.39 -28.50
N ALA A 8 25.01 11.52 -28.34
CA ALA A 8 24.80 10.18 -27.80
C ALA A 8 24.43 10.25 -26.31
N THR A 9 23.51 9.40 -25.87
CA THR A 9 23.06 9.36 -24.47
C THR A 9 22.66 7.94 -24.06
N ARG A 10 23.08 7.55 -22.85
CA ARG A 10 22.66 6.30 -22.22
C ARG A 10 21.24 6.34 -21.65
N TYR A 11 20.59 7.50 -21.66
CA TYR A 11 19.29 7.71 -21.04
C TYR A 11 18.18 7.97 -22.07
N ALA A 12 18.41 7.67 -23.36
CA ALA A 12 17.47 7.97 -24.44
C ALA A 12 16.07 7.38 -24.14
N GLY A 13 15.99 6.13 -23.68
CA GLY A 13 14.73 5.47 -23.34
C GLY A 13 13.93 6.15 -22.22
N VAL A 14 14.57 6.93 -21.32
CA VAL A 14 13.89 7.69 -20.26
C VAL A 14 12.98 8.77 -20.87
N PHE A 15 13.32 9.28 -22.06
CA PHE A 15 12.54 10.30 -22.76
C PHE A 15 11.10 9.83 -23.07
N ALA A 16 10.88 8.52 -23.22
CA ALA A 16 9.55 7.95 -23.49
C ALA A 16 8.52 8.33 -22.40
N TYR A 17 8.93 8.43 -21.14
CA TYR A 17 8.04 8.82 -20.03
C TYR A 17 7.51 10.25 -20.16
N LEU A 18 8.21 11.15 -20.87
CA LEU A 18 7.79 12.54 -21.03
C LEU A 18 6.53 12.67 -21.88
N PHE A 19 6.27 11.75 -22.81
CA PHE A 19 5.09 11.78 -23.67
C PHE A 19 3.78 11.70 -22.87
N PRO A 20 3.50 10.64 -22.09
CA PRO A 20 2.28 10.59 -21.28
C PRO A 20 2.26 11.69 -20.20
N LEU A 21 3.40 11.98 -19.57
CA LEU A 21 3.46 12.95 -18.48
C LEU A 21 3.19 14.39 -18.93
N ILE A 22 3.79 14.83 -20.04
CA ILE A 22 3.57 16.19 -20.57
C ILE A 22 2.24 16.26 -21.32
N GLY A 23 1.91 15.24 -22.12
CA GLY A 23 0.73 15.20 -22.97
C GLY A 23 -0.57 15.01 -22.19
N ARG A 24 -0.89 13.76 -21.86
CA ARG A 24 -2.18 13.37 -21.27
C ARG A 24 -2.32 13.80 -19.80
N TRP A 25 -1.28 13.63 -18.99
CA TRP A 25 -1.34 13.92 -17.55
C TRP A 25 -1.16 15.42 -17.24
N LYS A 26 -0.65 16.21 -18.20
CA LYS A 26 -0.30 17.63 -17.99
C LYS A 26 0.56 17.82 -16.73
N TRP A 27 1.37 16.83 -16.40
CA TRP A 27 2.13 16.69 -15.17
C TRP A 27 3.17 17.79 -15.04
N LEU A 28 3.90 18.07 -16.12
CA LEU A 28 4.93 19.10 -16.11
C LEU A 28 4.32 20.50 -15.92
N GLN A 29 3.18 20.77 -16.57
CA GLN A 29 2.43 22.02 -16.39
C GLN A 29 1.95 22.16 -14.94
N LEU A 30 1.47 21.09 -14.31
CA LEU A 30 1.04 21.09 -12.92
C LEU A 30 2.19 21.46 -11.98
N VAL A 31 3.32 20.75 -12.09
CA VAL A 31 4.50 20.99 -11.23
C VAL A 31 5.07 22.39 -11.43
N MET A 32 5.13 22.87 -12.68
CA MET A 32 5.54 24.25 -12.97
C MET A 32 4.58 25.28 -12.37
N GLY A 33 3.27 24.99 -12.37
CA GLY A 33 2.26 25.86 -11.76
C GLY A 33 2.44 26.02 -10.25
N HIS A 34 2.77 24.94 -9.54
CA HIS A 34 2.98 25.01 -8.08
C HIS A 34 4.36 25.55 -7.68
N PHE A 35 5.43 25.15 -8.39
CA PHE A 35 6.79 25.37 -7.91
C PHE A 35 7.62 26.29 -8.81
N GLY A 36 7.07 26.81 -9.90
CA GLY A 36 7.80 27.63 -10.87
C GLY A 36 9.05 26.89 -11.34
N ALA A 37 10.22 27.53 -11.18
CA ALA A 37 11.53 26.95 -11.53
C ALA A 37 11.91 25.70 -10.71
N GLY A 38 11.22 25.43 -9.60
CA GLY A 38 11.39 24.24 -8.77
C GLY A 38 11.05 22.94 -9.48
N TYR A 39 10.33 22.97 -10.62
CA TYR A 39 10.01 21.75 -11.39
C TYR A 39 11.22 20.89 -11.75
N LYS A 40 12.42 21.49 -11.81
CA LYS A 40 13.67 20.81 -12.14
C LYS A 40 13.97 19.62 -11.22
N ILE A 41 13.65 19.70 -9.92
CA ILE A 41 13.86 18.56 -9.01
C ILE A 41 12.98 17.37 -9.38
N PHE A 42 11.76 17.64 -9.86
CA PHE A 42 10.84 16.57 -10.27
C PHE A 42 11.32 15.89 -11.55
N MET A 43 11.98 16.61 -12.47
CA MET A 43 12.64 15.99 -13.62
C MET A 43 13.81 15.10 -13.20
N VAL A 44 14.58 15.50 -12.18
CA VAL A 44 15.62 14.64 -11.58
C VAL A 44 15.00 13.40 -10.93
N PHE A 45 13.91 13.54 -10.19
CA PHE A 45 13.18 12.41 -9.62
C PHE A 45 12.59 11.49 -10.68
N LEU A 46 12.16 12.03 -11.83
CA LEU A 46 11.69 11.23 -12.96
C LEU A 46 12.80 10.35 -13.49
N LEU A 47 14.01 10.89 -13.70
CA LEU A 47 15.18 10.09 -14.06
C LEU A 47 15.47 9.03 -13.01
N MET A 48 15.42 9.39 -11.73
CA MET A 48 15.68 8.44 -10.65
C MET A 48 14.66 7.29 -10.64
N ALA A 49 13.38 7.60 -10.82
CA ALA A 49 12.32 6.62 -10.86
C ALA A 49 12.39 5.76 -12.13
N ALA A 50 12.64 6.34 -13.30
CA ALA A 50 12.69 5.64 -14.58
C ALA A 50 13.93 4.75 -14.73
N HIS A 51 15.08 5.17 -14.19
CA HIS A 51 16.36 4.48 -14.30
C HIS A 51 16.77 3.76 -13.01
N ASN A 52 15.86 3.66 -12.03
CA ASN A 52 16.05 2.99 -10.74
C ASN A 52 17.29 3.48 -9.95
N ILE A 53 17.53 4.79 -9.95
CA ILE A 53 18.59 5.42 -9.15
C ILE A 53 18.07 5.58 -7.73
N ARG A 54 18.69 4.89 -6.78
CA ARG A 54 18.12 4.65 -5.44
C ARG A 54 18.25 5.79 -4.46
N SER A 55 19.02 6.82 -4.78
CA SER A 55 19.11 8.03 -3.97
C SER A 55 19.71 9.22 -4.72
N ILE A 56 19.51 10.43 -4.20
CA ILE A 56 20.18 11.65 -4.71
C ILE A 56 21.70 11.50 -4.66
N GLU A 57 22.25 10.79 -3.66
CA GLU A 57 23.68 10.54 -3.54
C GLU A 57 24.24 9.70 -4.69
N GLN A 58 23.44 8.80 -5.27
CA GLN A 58 23.86 7.97 -6.40
C GLN A 58 23.93 8.75 -7.71
N LEU A 59 23.33 9.94 -7.80
CA LEU A 59 23.39 10.79 -9.00
C LEU A 59 24.83 11.22 -9.36
N LYS A 60 25.77 11.16 -8.41
CA LYS A 60 27.21 11.40 -8.67
C LYS A 60 27.82 10.41 -9.67
N ASN A 61 27.19 9.25 -9.88
CA ASN A 61 27.65 8.21 -10.79
C ASN A 61 27.02 8.34 -12.20
N VAL A 62 26.11 9.30 -12.39
CA VAL A 62 25.38 9.52 -13.65
C VAL A 62 26.20 10.44 -14.56
N ARG A 63 26.13 10.20 -15.87
CA ARG A 63 26.72 11.09 -16.88
C ARG A 63 25.88 12.36 -16.98
N SER A 64 26.38 13.46 -16.39
CA SER A 64 25.61 14.68 -16.13
C SER A 64 25.07 15.37 -17.38
N ARG A 65 25.87 15.51 -18.45
CA ARG A 65 25.42 16.05 -19.74
C ARG A 65 24.35 15.16 -20.36
N GLU A 66 24.67 13.87 -20.56
CA GLU A 66 23.78 12.91 -21.22
C GLU A 66 22.38 12.85 -20.57
N ALA A 67 22.32 12.80 -19.24
CA ALA A 67 21.06 12.79 -18.52
C ALA A 67 20.39 14.17 -18.49
N GLY A 68 21.17 15.25 -18.33
CA GLY A 68 20.66 16.61 -18.29
C GLY A 68 19.99 17.04 -19.60
N VAL A 69 20.56 16.66 -20.74
CA VAL A 69 20.01 16.97 -22.07
C VAL A 69 18.69 16.24 -22.30
N VAL A 70 18.60 14.94 -21.96
CA VAL A 70 17.35 14.15 -22.07
C VAL A 70 16.21 14.77 -21.24
N LEU A 71 16.51 15.28 -20.05
CA LEU A 71 15.53 15.94 -19.19
C LEU A 71 15.26 17.41 -19.57
N GLY A 72 15.99 17.96 -20.54
CA GLY A 72 15.89 19.37 -20.93
C GLY A 72 16.51 20.37 -19.95
N LEU A 73 17.33 19.88 -19.02
CA LEU A 73 18.08 20.68 -18.04
C LEU A 73 19.45 21.14 -18.56
N GLY A 74 19.92 20.56 -19.67
CA GLY A 74 21.25 20.76 -20.25
C GLY A 74 22.32 19.95 -19.50
N TRP A 75 22.44 20.16 -18.19
CA TRP A 75 23.32 19.38 -17.32
C TRP A 75 22.60 19.02 -16.03
N LEU A 76 22.80 17.79 -15.53
CA LEU A 76 22.49 17.50 -14.14
C LEU A 76 23.45 18.28 -13.25
N PRO A 77 22.94 19.06 -12.28
CA PRO A 77 23.79 19.85 -11.42
C PRO A 77 24.48 18.97 -10.36
N SER A 78 25.43 19.56 -9.63
CA SER A 78 26.13 18.88 -8.54
C SER A 78 25.16 18.51 -7.39
N ARG A 79 25.53 17.49 -6.61
CA ARG A 79 24.72 17.01 -5.46
C ARG A 79 24.28 18.14 -4.50
N PRO A 80 25.13 19.09 -4.08
CA PRO A 80 24.70 20.20 -3.24
C PRO A 80 23.58 21.03 -3.88
N LYS A 81 23.66 21.28 -5.19
CA LYS A 81 22.64 22.05 -5.91
C LYS A 81 21.33 21.30 -6.07
N ILE A 82 21.37 19.97 -6.22
CA ILE A 82 20.17 19.12 -6.21
C ILE A 82 19.49 19.20 -4.84
N TRP A 83 20.26 19.14 -3.75
CA TRP A 83 19.71 19.33 -2.40
C TRP A 83 19.14 20.73 -2.20
N GLU A 84 19.78 21.77 -2.72
CA GLU A 84 19.26 23.14 -2.71
C GLU A 84 17.90 23.22 -3.42
N TRP A 85 17.77 22.64 -4.62
CA TRP A 85 16.49 22.57 -5.34
C TRP A 85 15.43 21.79 -4.57
N PHE A 86 15.81 20.64 -4.00
CA PHE A 86 14.89 19.83 -3.19
C PHE A 86 14.38 20.61 -1.98
N TYR A 87 15.27 21.21 -1.18
CA TYR A 87 14.85 21.95 0.00
C TYR A 87 14.09 23.23 -0.35
N GLY A 88 14.39 23.88 -1.48
CA GLY A 88 13.61 25.02 -1.98
C GLY A 88 12.17 24.68 -2.36
N VAL A 89 11.91 23.43 -2.76
CA VAL A 89 10.55 22.91 -3.03
C VAL A 89 9.91 22.41 -1.74
N ALA A 90 10.61 21.57 -0.97
CA ALA A 90 10.09 20.95 0.25
C ALA A 90 9.81 21.96 1.38
N SER A 91 10.53 23.08 1.45
CA SER A 91 10.27 24.11 2.46
C SER A 91 8.92 24.81 2.30
N GLN A 92 8.29 24.71 1.12
CA GLN A 92 6.99 25.32 0.85
C GLN A 92 5.84 24.57 1.55
N GLY A 93 6.01 23.28 1.85
CA GLY A 93 5.02 22.51 2.62
C GLY A 93 3.68 22.29 1.90
N ILE A 94 3.68 22.28 0.56
CA ILE A 94 2.46 22.21 -0.26
C ILE A 94 2.27 20.86 -0.97
N SER A 95 3.02 19.81 -0.61
CA SER A 95 2.88 18.48 -1.25
C SER A 95 1.45 17.93 -1.18
N GLY A 96 0.72 18.20 -0.09
CA GLY A 96 -0.69 17.79 0.04
C GLY A 96 -1.60 18.43 -1.01
N ILE A 97 -1.37 19.71 -1.34
CA ILE A 97 -2.11 20.43 -2.39
C ILE A 97 -1.76 19.84 -3.76
N LEU A 98 -0.45 19.67 -4.04
CA LEU A 98 0.02 19.05 -5.28
C LEU A 98 -0.62 17.67 -5.51
N LEU A 99 -0.62 16.81 -4.50
CA LEU A 99 -1.20 15.47 -4.58
C LEU A 99 -2.70 15.53 -4.83
N LYS A 100 -3.42 16.40 -4.13
CA LYS A 100 -4.86 16.60 -4.33
C LYS A 100 -5.16 17.03 -5.76
N ASP A 101 -4.47 18.04 -6.27
CA ASP A 101 -4.72 18.58 -7.62
C ASP A 101 -4.36 17.56 -8.71
N TYR A 102 -3.27 16.80 -8.51
CA TYR A 102 -2.86 15.73 -9.42
C TYR A 102 -3.89 14.59 -9.48
N PHE A 103 -4.29 14.06 -8.33
CA PHE A 103 -5.22 12.93 -8.27
C PHE A 103 -6.64 13.34 -8.71
N CYS A 104 -7.07 14.56 -8.39
CA CYS A 104 -8.31 15.12 -8.93
C CYS A 104 -8.27 15.16 -10.47
N ARG A 105 -7.18 15.66 -11.06
CA ARG A 105 -7.01 15.70 -12.51
C ARG A 105 -7.02 14.31 -13.13
N GLN A 106 -6.33 13.33 -12.53
CA GLN A 106 -6.27 11.99 -13.11
C GLN A 106 -7.64 11.31 -13.12
N LEU A 107 -8.45 11.51 -12.07
CA LEU A 107 -9.82 11.01 -11.97
C LEU A 107 -10.70 11.65 -13.04
N ARG A 108 -10.72 12.99 -13.10
CA ARG A 108 -11.53 13.75 -14.08
C ARG A 108 -11.18 13.42 -15.54
N ALA A 109 -9.90 13.17 -15.82
CA ALA A 109 -9.42 12.85 -17.15
C ALA A 109 -9.55 11.35 -17.51
N GLY A 110 -10.09 10.51 -16.61
CA GLY A 110 -10.26 9.07 -16.86
C GLY A 110 -8.94 8.32 -17.04
N LEU A 111 -7.87 8.81 -16.39
CA LEU A 111 -6.52 8.23 -16.50
C LEU A 111 -6.34 7.00 -15.58
N VAL A 112 -7.25 6.85 -14.62
CA VAL A 112 -7.37 5.70 -13.72
C VAL A 112 -8.81 5.23 -13.68
N GLY A 113 -9.00 3.94 -13.43
CA GLY A 113 -10.31 3.33 -13.25
C GLY A 113 -11.00 3.78 -11.96
N VAL A 114 -12.33 3.91 -12.04
CA VAL A 114 -13.22 4.26 -10.91
C VAL A 114 -14.22 3.14 -10.60
N TRP A 115 -13.97 1.94 -11.11
CA TRP A 115 -14.83 0.78 -10.88
C TRP A 115 -14.44 0.04 -9.59
N LEU A 116 -13.21 -0.47 -9.50
CA LEU A 116 -12.66 -1.15 -8.32
C LEU A 116 -11.44 -0.40 -7.80
N TRP A 117 -11.41 -0.16 -6.49
CA TRP A 117 -10.27 0.44 -5.81
C TRP A 117 -9.68 -0.53 -4.79
N PHE A 118 -8.41 -0.89 -4.99
CA PHE A 118 -7.66 -1.80 -4.15
C PHE A 118 -6.78 -1.01 -3.19
N THR A 119 -7.06 -1.07 -1.90
CA THR A 119 -6.26 -0.38 -0.88
C THR A 119 -5.39 -1.37 -0.12
N ASP A 120 -4.10 -1.06 0.00
CA ASP A 120 -3.15 -1.81 0.82
C ASP A 120 -2.17 -0.90 1.54
N GLY A 121 -1.62 -1.38 2.65
CA GLY A 121 -0.63 -0.68 3.45
C GLY A 121 0.77 -1.22 3.24
N HIS A 122 1.69 -0.39 2.74
CA HIS A 122 3.10 -0.77 2.58
C HIS A 122 3.99 -0.12 3.64
N LEU A 123 4.70 -0.94 4.41
CA LEU A 123 5.63 -0.43 5.41
C LEU A 123 6.85 0.23 4.74
N LEU A 124 7.12 1.47 5.14
CA LEU A 124 8.34 2.22 4.90
C LEU A 124 9.21 2.12 6.17
N PRO A 125 10.16 1.15 6.22
CA PRO A 125 10.96 0.93 7.41
C PRO A 125 11.90 2.12 7.66
N TYR A 126 12.12 2.41 8.94
CA TYR A 126 13.04 3.43 9.41
C TYR A 126 14.19 2.80 10.18
N THR A 127 15.41 3.03 9.72
CA THR A 127 16.65 2.46 10.27
C THR A 127 17.49 3.48 11.05
N GLY A 128 16.98 4.71 11.23
CA GLY A 128 17.70 5.75 11.96
C GLY A 128 17.56 5.65 13.48
N LYS A 129 18.20 6.59 14.20
CA LYS A 129 18.37 6.53 15.68
C LYS A 129 17.21 7.10 16.50
N ARG A 130 16.17 7.65 15.86
CA ARG A 130 15.04 8.32 16.54
C ARG A 130 13.98 7.29 16.95
N SER A 131 13.33 7.51 18.10
CA SER A 131 12.18 6.70 18.50
C SER A 131 10.99 7.08 17.61
N VAL A 132 10.51 6.16 16.80
CA VAL A 132 9.32 6.33 15.94
C VAL A 132 8.39 5.14 16.15
N ARG A 133 7.11 5.29 15.82
CA ARG A 133 6.14 4.20 15.95
C ARG A 133 6.49 3.03 15.03
N CYS A 134 6.09 1.83 15.43
CA CYS A 134 6.30 0.62 14.65
C CYS A 134 5.10 0.30 13.77
N GLY A 135 5.37 -0.27 12.60
CA GLY A 135 4.41 -1.02 11.78
C GLY A 135 4.87 -2.46 11.62
N TYR A 136 4.02 -3.35 11.11
CA TYR A 136 4.39 -4.76 10.94
C TYR A 136 5.10 -4.97 9.60
N ASN A 137 6.35 -5.43 9.63
CA ASN A 137 7.06 -5.82 8.42
C ASN A 137 6.68 -7.27 8.07
N THR A 138 5.94 -7.48 6.99
CA THR A 138 5.50 -8.80 6.54
C THR A 138 6.65 -9.68 6.02
N GLN A 139 7.67 -9.08 5.41
CA GLN A 139 8.85 -9.80 4.89
C GLN A 139 9.72 -10.35 6.05
N ARG A 140 9.90 -9.54 7.09
CA ARG A 140 10.68 -9.93 8.29
C ARG A 140 9.84 -10.58 9.38
N ARG A 141 8.51 -10.55 9.24
CA ARG A 141 7.51 -11.09 10.18
C ARG A 141 7.63 -10.51 11.60
N MET A 142 8.01 -9.24 11.72
CA MET A 142 8.18 -8.57 13.01
C MET A 142 7.77 -7.09 12.95
N PRO A 143 7.40 -6.47 14.09
CA PRO A 143 7.23 -5.03 14.17
C PRO A 143 8.56 -4.31 13.92
N GLU A 144 8.56 -3.31 13.05
CA GLU A 144 9.71 -2.47 12.78
C GLU A 144 9.34 -0.98 12.86
N PRO A 145 10.24 -0.11 13.36
CA PRO A 145 10.04 1.33 13.35
C PRO A 145 9.81 1.83 11.92
N GLY A 146 8.84 2.72 11.72
CA GLY A 146 8.57 3.25 10.38
C GLY A 146 7.22 3.94 10.23
N GLN A 147 6.82 4.07 8.97
CA GLN A 147 5.54 4.63 8.56
C GLN A 147 4.90 3.68 7.55
N THR A 148 3.58 3.69 7.44
CA THR A 148 2.86 2.88 6.44
C THR A 148 2.33 3.80 5.35
N ASN A 149 2.67 3.51 4.10
CA ASN A 149 2.09 4.16 2.94
C ASN A 149 0.82 3.39 2.54
N MET A 150 -0.34 3.98 2.77
CA MET A 150 -1.62 3.47 2.29
C MET A 150 -1.76 3.86 0.84
N VAL A 151 -1.75 2.90 -0.08
CA VAL A 151 -1.88 3.17 -1.52
C VAL A 151 -3.16 2.53 -2.02
N THR A 152 -3.91 3.30 -2.80
CA THR A 152 -5.10 2.82 -3.49
C THR A 152 -4.81 2.73 -4.98
N CYS A 153 -5.07 1.58 -5.59
CA CYS A 153 -4.88 1.33 -7.02
C CYS A 153 -6.21 0.97 -7.70
N ASP A 154 -6.32 1.24 -9.00
CA ASP A 154 -7.41 0.73 -9.83
C ASP A 154 -7.21 -0.75 -10.21
N ASP A 155 -8.16 -1.32 -10.95
CA ASP A 155 -8.10 -2.68 -11.49
C ASP A 155 -6.97 -2.92 -12.49
N SER A 156 -6.49 -1.90 -13.20
CA SER A 156 -5.27 -2.01 -14.02
C SER A 156 -3.96 -1.97 -13.19
N GLY A 157 -4.06 -1.65 -11.89
CA GLY A 157 -2.94 -1.47 -10.98
C GLY A 157 -2.26 -0.10 -11.12
N ARG A 158 -2.94 0.91 -11.67
CA ARG A 158 -2.50 2.32 -11.62
C ARG A 158 -2.88 2.91 -10.26
N VAL A 159 -2.01 3.72 -9.70
CA VAL A 159 -2.20 4.35 -8.38
C VAL A 159 -3.21 5.49 -8.51
N VAL A 160 -4.31 5.40 -7.77
CA VAL A 160 -5.38 6.39 -7.68
C VAL A 160 -5.05 7.45 -6.64
N ASP A 161 -4.53 7.05 -5.48
CA ASP A 161 -4.18 7.93 -4.37
C ASP A 161 -3.20 7.21 -3.43
N PHE A 162 -2.49 7.97 -2.59
CA PHE A 162 -1.74 7.42 -1.48
C PHE A 162 -1.66 8.37 -0.28
N GLU A 163 -1.44 7.82 0.90
CA GLU A 163 -1.29 8.55 2.15
C GLU A 163 -0.27 7.87 3.07
N ILE A 164 0.73 8.64 3.52
CA ILE A 164 1.76 8.15 4.44
C ILE A 164 1.35 8.43 5.88
N GLN A 165 1.20 7.37 6.67
CA GLN A 165 0.76 7.43 8.06
C GLN A 165 1.82 6.89 9.02
N GLU A 166 1.86 7.38 10.26
CA GLU A 166 2.84 6.91 11.26
C GLU A 166 2.57 5.49 11.77
N GLY A 167 3.63 4.73 12.00
CA GLY A 167 3.55 3.34 12.49
C GLY A 167 2.77 2.43 11.55
N LYS A 168 1.86 1.62 12.12
CA LYS A 168 0.98 0.69 11.37
C LYS A 168 0.02 1.39 10.40
N GLY A 169 -0.32 2.66 10.64
CA GLY A 169 -1.41 3.33 9.94
C GLY A 169 -2.80 2.75 10.25
N ASP A 170 -3.82 3.33 9.62
CA ASP A 170 -5.24 3.00 9.75
C ASP A 170 -5.85 2.75 8.35
N LEU A 171 -5.83 1.49 7.94
CA LEU A 171 -6.41 1.04 6.66
C LEU A 171 -7.92 1.38 6.58
N ARG A 172 -8.66 1.21 7.69
CA ARG A 172 -10.11 1.39 7.73
C ARG A 172 -10.46 2.86 7.60
N GLY A 173 -9.78 3.70 8.37
CA GLY A 173 -9.92 5.16 8.27
C GLY A 173 -9.58 5.67 6.88
N HIS A 174 -8.51 5.15 6.26
CA HIS A 174 -8.13 5.54 4.90
C HIS A 174 -9.20 5.17 3.85
N ILE A 175 -9.77 3.97 3.89
CA ILE A 175 -10.83 3.55 2.94
C ILE A 175 -12.07 4.45 3.05
N LEU A 176 -12.51 4.77 4.28
CA LEU A 176 -13.63 5.69 4.49
C LEU A 176 -13.30 7.11 4.01
N ALA A 177 -12.08 7.58 4.31
CA ALA A 177 -11.61 8.88 3.86
C ALA A 177 -11.54 8.97 2.34
N MET A 178 -11.12 7.90 1.65
CA MET A 178 -11.05 7.83 0.19
C MET A 178 -12.43 7.99 -0.46
N GLY A 179 -13.43 7.25 0.02
CA GLY A 179 -14.80 7.36 -0.47
C GLY A 179 -15.35 8.79 -0.34
N ARG A 180 -15.08 9.45 0.81
CA ARG A 180 -15.48 10.85 1.04
C ARG A 180 -14.69 11.87 0.22
N LYS A 181 -13.37 11.70 0.15
CA LYS A 181 -12.43 12.65 -0.48
C LYS A 181 -12.77 12.86 -1.95
N TRP A 182 -13.16 11.79 -2.64
CA TRP A 182 -13.38 11.80 -4.09
C TRP A 182 -14.84 11.72 -4.51
N ALA A 183 -15.79 11.65 -3.56
CA ALA A 183 -17.23 11.57 -3.85
C ALA A 183 -17.74 12.64 -4.83
N GLY A 184 -17.22 13.87 -4.73
CA GLY A 184 -17.62 14.96 -5.62
C GLY A 184 -16.92 14.98 -6.99
N GLU A 185 -15.91 14.15 -7.18
CA GLU A 185 -15.09 14.09 -8.39
C GLU A 185 -15.45 12.91 -9.30
N ILE A 186 -16.22 11.96 -8.77
CA ILE A 186 -16.61 10.72 -9.45
C ILE A 186 -18.13 10.58 -9.42
N GLY A 187 -18.74 10.19 -10.54
CA GLY A 187 -20.20 10.08 -10.63
C GLY A 187 -20.78 8.99 -9.74
N GLU A 188 -20.06 7.87 -9.61
CA GLU A 188 -20.44 6.77 -8.73
C GLU A 188 -19.28 6.37 -7.82
N GLN A 189 -19.61 5.95 -6.60
CA GLN A 189 -18.61 5.43 -5.67
C GLN A 189 -17.96 4.14 -6.19
N PRO A 190 -16.64 4.02 -6.15
CA PRO A 190 -15.91 2.82 -6.53
C PRO A 190 -16.10 1.74 -5.46
N VAL A 191 -16.03 0.49 -5.89
CA VAL A 191 -16.07 -0.65 -4.98
C VAL A 191 -14.72 -0.81 -4.29
N MET A 192 -14.70 -0.61 -2.98
CA MET A 192 -13.49 -0.72 -2.17
C MET A 192 -13.14 -2.19 -1.93
N VAL A 193 -11.97 -2.63 -2.37
CA VAL A 193 -11.49 -4.00 -2.23
C VAL A 193 -10.30 -4.04 -1.28
N PHE A 194 -10.43 -4.78 -0.18
CA PHE A 194 -9.43 -4.83 0.89
C PHE A 194 -9.31 -6.20 1.56
N ASP A 195 -8.17 -6.46 2.20
CA ASP A 195 -7.91 -7.75 2.87
C ASP A 195 -8.70 -7.96 4.16
N ARG A 196 -8.56 -9.16 4.74
CA ARG A 196 -9.09 -9.58 6.05
C ARG A 196 -8.80 -8.62 7.20
N GLU A 197 -7.80 -7.75 7.08
CA GLU A 197 -7.51 -6.72 8.08
C GLU A 197 -8.63 -5.68 8.20
N GLY A 198 -9.35 -5.42 7.11
CA GLY A 198 -10.55 -4.59 7.11
C GLY A 198 -11.76 -5.25 7.77
N HIS A 199 -11.72 -6.54 8.12
CA HIS A 199 -12.90 -7.23 8.64
C HIS A 199 -13.35 -6.71 10.02
N GLY A 200 -14.58 -6.20 10.11
CA GLY A 200 -15.20 -5.84 11.39
C GLY A 200 -16.61 -5.25 11.23
N ALA A 201 -17.55 -5.69 12.08
CA ALA A 201 -18.94 -5.21 12.04
C ALA A 201 -19.08 -3.68 12.20
N PRO A 202 -18.33 -2.99 13.08
CA PRO A 202 -18.38 -1.52 13.16
C PRO A 202 -17.95 -0.84 11.86
N PHE A 203 -16.93 -1.40 11.19
CA PHE A 203 -16.41 -0.85 9.95
C PHE A 203 -17.36 -1.06 8.77
N PHE A 204 -17.90 -2.28 8.62
CA PHE A 204 -18.92 -2.56 7.60
C PHE A 204 -20.16 -1.69 7.80
N SER A 205 -20.59 -1.50 9.04
CA SER A 205 -21.69 -0.58 9.36
C SER A 205 -21.39 0.85 8.92
N GLY A 206 -20.14 1.33 9.04
CA GLY A 206 -19.71 2.64 8.56
C GLY A 206 -19.80 2.76 7.04
N LEU A 207 -19.24 1.78 6.32
CA LEU A 207 -19.26 1.74 4.85
C LEU A 207 -20.69 1.73 4.29
N VAL A 208 -21.56 0.88 4.83
CA VAL A 208 -22.97 0.77 4.39
C VAL A 208 -23.73 2.08 4.64
N ARG A 209 -23.54 2.72 5.80
CA ARG A 209 -24.19 4.01 6.12
C ARG A 209 -23.72 5.15 5.24
N GLU A 210 -22.46 5.14 4.83
CA GLU A 210 -21.87 6.15 3.94
C GLU A 210 -22.11 5.84 2.45
N GLY A 211 -22.79 4.74 2.12
CA GLY A 211 -23.04 4.37 0.73
C GLY A 211 -21.79 3.93 -0.04
N ILE A 212 -20.76 3.43 0.66
CA ILE A 212 -19.48 3.02 0.06
C ILE A 212 -19.52 1.50 -0.21
N PRO A 213 -19.60 1.07 -1.47
CA PRO A 213 -19.63 -0.35 -1.81
C PRO A 213 -18.27 -0.98 -1.55
N PHE A 214 -18.26 -2.26 -1.17
CA PHE A 214 -17.03 -2.97 -0.84
C PHE A 214 -17.07 -4.47 -1.08
N VAL A 215 -15.88 -5.05 -1.23
CA VAL A 215 -15.63 -6.49 -1.29
C VAL A 215 -14.41 -6.85 -0.44
N THR A 216 -14.52 -7.85 0.43
CA THR A 216 -13.43 -8.25 1.32
C THR A 216 -13.44 -9.75 1.66
N TRP A 217 -12.30 -10.28 2.11
CA TRP A 217 -12.22 -11.68 2.52
C TRP A 217 -12.82 -11.87 3.90
N GLU A 218 -13.60 -12.93 4.08
CA GLU A 218 -14.08 -13.31 5.40
C GLU A 218 -12.92 -13.90 6.22
N LYS A 219 -12.65 -13.35 7.42
CA LYS A 219 -11.46 -13.70 8.21
C LYS A 219 -11.61 -15.01 8.98
N HIS A 220 -12.80 -15.28 9.53
CA HIS A 220 -13.04 -16.36 10.49
C HIS A 220 -13.90 -17.48 9.88
N VAL A 221 -13.48 -18.02 8.74
CA VAL A 221 -14.22 -19.10 8.09
C VAL A 221 -13.69 -20.46 8.53
N ASP A 222 -14.61 -21.33 8.93
CA ASP A 222 -14.32 -22.73 9.22
C ASP A 222 -14.06 -23.49 7.92
N ALA A 223 -12.82 -23.92 7.72
CA ALA A 223 -12.38 -24.62 6.51
C ALA A 223 -13.11 -25.96 6.31
N ALA A 224 -13.46 -26.66 7.40
CA ALA A 224 -14.17 -27.93 7.32
C ALA A 224 -15.61 -27.72 6.85
N LYS A 225 -16.27 -26.66 7.35
CA LYS A 225 -17.61 -26.28 6.88
C LYS A 225 -17.61 -25.81 5.43
N LEU A 226 -16.58 -25.06 5.00
CA LEU A 226 -16.39 -24.67 3.60
C LEU A 226 -16.21 -25.87 2.67
N ALA A 227 -15.40 -26.86 3.09
CA ALA A 227 -15.19 -28.09 2.33
C ALA A 227 -16.46 -28.96 2.25
N GLY A 228 -17.33 -28.89 3.25
CA GLY A 228 -18.61 -29.60 3.30
C GLY A 228 -19.74 -28.99 2.44
N VAL A 229 -19.57 -27.80 1.87
CA VAL A 229 -20.59 -27.20 0.98
C VAL A 229 -20.79 -28.09 -0.25
N SER A 230 -22.05 -28.44 -0.59
CA SER A 230 -22.30 -29.25 -1.78
C SER A 230 -21.84 -28.53 -3.05
N VAL A 231 -21.23 -29.28 -3.97
CA VAL A 231 -20.77 -28.79 -5.27
C VAL A 231 -21.93 -28.24 -6.11
N ASP A 232 -23.13 -28.79 -5.94
CA ASP A 232 -24.33 -28.42 -6.71
C ASP A 232 -24.83 -27.00 -6.41
N ARG A 233 -24.40 -26.41 -5.29
CA ARG A 233 -24.76 -25.03 -4.95
C ARG A 233 -24.01 -23.99 -5.78
N PHE A 234 -22.89 -24.38 -6.39
CA PHE A 234 -22.06 -23.50 -7.21
C PHE A 234 -22.61 -23.43 -8.64
N GLN A 235 -23.49 -22.44 -8.87
CA GLN A 235 -24.28 -22.30 -10.10
C GLN A 235 -23.56 -21.52 -11.21
N GLU A 236 -22.75 -20.53 -10.85
CA GLU A 236 -22.02 -19.69 -11.81
C GLU A 236 -20.57 -20.18 -11.97
N GLU A 237 -20.05 -20.17 -13.21
CA GLU A 237 -18.68 -20.57 -13.54
C GLU A 237 -18.00 -19.48 -14.37
N PHE A 238 -16.73 -19.20 -14.07
CA PHE A 238 -15.91 -18.27 -14.86
C PHE A 238 -14.44 -18.68 -14.85
N GLU A 239 -13.69 -18.17 -15.83
CA GLU A 239 -12.24 -18.29 -15.90
C GLU A 239 -11.58 -16.99 -15.46
N PHE A 240 -10.51 -17.10 -14.67
CA PHE A 240 -9.69 -15.96 -14.26
C PHE A 240 -8.22 -16.38 -14.09
N ASN A 241 -7.31 -15.67 -14.76
CA ASN A 241 -5.87 -15.95 -14.77
C ASN A 241 -5.54 -17.42 -15.09
N GLY A 242 -6.18 -18.00 -16.11
CA GLY A 242 -5.98 -19.39 -16.53
C GLY A 242 -6.47 -20.45 -15.55
N LYS A 243 -7.34 -20.07 -14.60
CA LYS A 243 -7.94 -20.97 -13.60
C LYS A 243 -9.45 -20.89 -13.67
N HIS A 244 -10.10 -22.05 -13.50
CA HIS A 244 -11.56 -22.14 -13.47
C HIS A 244 -12.09 -22.01 -12.04
N TYR A 245 -13.08 -21.15 -11.88
CA TYR A 245 -13.75 -20.90 -10.62
C TYR A 245 -15.24 -21.17 -10.75
N ARG A 246 -15.84 -21.65 -9.67
CA ARG A 246 -17.29 -21.58 -9.50
C ARG A 246 -17.67 -20.79 -8.27
N VAL A 247 -18.82 -20.14 -8.33
CA VAL A 247 -19.30 -19.26 -7.27
C VAL A 247 -20.76 -19.49 -6.92
N PHE A 248 -21.07 -19.07 -5.71
CA PHE A 248 -22.37 -19.18 -5.07
C PHE A 248 -22.49 -18.07 -4.02
N GLU A 249 -23.69 -17.54 -3.80
CA GLU A 249 -23.92 -16.51 -2.79
C GLU A 249 -24.97 -16.90 -1.73
N GLU A 250 -24.74 -16.45 -0.50
CA GLU A 250 -25.72 -16.43 0.58
C GLU A 250 -25.87 -15.03 1.13
N GLU A 251 -26.95 -14.78 1.87
CA GLU A 251 -27.09 -13.56 2.65
C GLU A 251 -26.57 -13.77 4.08
N LYS A 252 -25.87 -12.78 4.62
CA LYS A 252 -25.43 -12.76 6.01
C LYS A 252 -25.89 -11.49 6.69
N SER A 253 -26.72 -11.64 7.72
CA SER A 253 -27.21 -10.51 8.54
C SER A 253 -26.17 -10.10 9.59
N TYR A 254 -26.03 -8.79 9.77
CA TYR A 254 -25.16 -8.16 10.77
C TYR A 254 -25.96 -7.19 11.63
N ILE A 255 -25.60 -7.12 12.91
CA ILE A 255 -26.11 -6.14 13.86
C ILE A 255 -24.91 -5.44 14.49
N HIS A 256 -24.87 -4.12 14.40
CA HIS A 256 -23.87 -3.32 15.08
C HIS A 256 -24.55 -2.32 16.03
N THR A 257 -24.32 -2.49 17.33
CA THR A 257 -24.72 -1.55 18.37
C THR A 257 -23.55 -0.62 18.66
N SER A 258 -23.80 0.70 18.61
CA SER A 258 -22.80 1.70 18.97
C SER A 258 -22.56 1.71 20.48
N GLU A 259 -21.38 2.18 20.91
CA GLU A 259 -21.11 2.45 22.34
C GLU A 259 -21.91 3.66 22.86
N ASP A 260 -22.38 4.52 21.95
CA ASP A 260 -23.30 5.62 22.25
C ASP A 260 -24.73 5.10 22.47
N PRO A 261 -25.28 5.19 23.70
CA PRO A 261 -26.62 4.67 24.02
C PRO A 261 -27.75 5.35 23.23
N LEU A 262 -27.50 6.52 22.64
CA LEU A 262 -28.48 7.27 21.86
C LEU A 262 -28.59 6.79 20.41
N LYS A 263 -27.64 5.98 19.92
CA LYS A 263 -27.66 5.46 18.55
C LYS A 263 -28.30 4.09 18.50
N SER A 264 -29.40 3.98 17.75
CA SER A 264 -30.05 2.71 17.52
C SER A 264 -29.11 1.68 16.84
N PRO A 265 -29.26 0.38 17.15
CA PRO A 265 -28.54 -0.67 16.46
C PRO A 265 -28.72 -0.59 14.94
N HIS A 266 -27.63 -0.77 14.19
CA HIS A 266 -27.68 -0.84 12.74
C HIS A 266 -27.84 -2.29 12.30
N HIS A 267 -28.96 -2.58 11.65
CA HIS A 267 -29.20 -3.87 11.00
C HIS A 267 -28.90 -3.73 9.52
N PHE A 268 -27.99 -4.55 9.00
CA PHE A 268 -27.64 -4.56 7.58
C PHE A 268 -27.31 -5.97 7.12
N LYS A 269 -27.45 -6.19 5.80
CA LYS A 269 -27.24 -7.47 5.14
C LYS A 269 -26.04 -7.35 4.22
N LEU A 270 -25.18 -8.37 4.26
CA LEU A 270 -24.04 -8.50 3.34
C LEU A 270 -24.23 -9.74 2.48
N ARG A 271 -23.74 -9.68 1.25
CA ARG A 271 -23.64 -10.82 0.35
C ARG A 271 -22.41 -11.63 0.72
N ARG A 272 -22.59 -12.91 1.00
CA ARG A 272 -21.53 -13.85 1.34
C ARG A 272 -21.20 -14.69 0.11
N ILE A 273 -20.05 -14.44 -0.49
CA ILE A 273 -19.64 -15.01 -1.77
C ILE A 273 -18.72 -16.19 -1.54
N TYR A 274 -19.17 -17.39 -1.90
CA TYR A 274 -18.37 -18.61 -1.88
C TYR A 274 -17.61 -18.74 -3.20
N VAL A 275 -16.29 -18.92 -3.13
CA VAL A 275 -15.42 -19.06 -4.29
C VAL A 275 -14.74 -20.42 -4.24
N TRP A 276 -14.97 -21.26 -5.25
CA TRP A 276 -14.31 -22.54 -5.40
C TRP A 276 -13.35 -22.52 -6.59
N ASN A 277 -12.06 -22.66 -6.31
CA ASN A 277 -11.04 -22.85 -7.33
C ASN A 277 -10.97 -24.33 -7.70
N LYS A 278 -11.42 -24.69 -8.90
CA LYS A 278 -11.44 -26.07 -9.38
C LYS A 278 -10.05 -26.65 -9.56
N SER A 279 -9.10 -25.85 -10.04
CA SER A 279 -7.74 -26.30 -10.36
C SER A 279 -6.94 -26.75 -9.13
N SER A 280 -7.19 -26.15 -7.96
CA SER A 280 -6.52 -26.48 -6.69
C SER A 280 -7.44 -27.16 -5.67
N ASN A 281 -8.71 -27.34 -6.02
CA ASN A 281 -9.80 -27.78 -5.15
C ASN A 281 -9.90 -27.01 -3.82
N ARG A 282 -9.58 -25.72 -3.82
CA ARG A 282 -9.64 -24.86 -2.63
C ARG A 282 -10.89 -24.00 -2.64
N ARG A 283 -11.50 -23.82 -1.47
CA ARG A 283 -12.69 -22.98 -1.27
C ARG A 283 -12.37 -21.83 -0.33
N ALA A 284 -12.89 -20.65 -0.66
CA ALA A 284 -12.76 -19.44 0.13
C ALA A 284 -14.10 -18.70 0.20
N CYS A 285 -14.21 -17.74 1.12
CA CYS A 285 -15.40 -16.94 1.28
C CYS A 285 -15.07 -15.44 1.34
N GLY A 286 -15.78 -14.65 0.58
CA GLY A 286 -15.79 -13.19 0.64
C GLY A 286 -17.09 -12.65 1.23
N LEU A 287 -17.06 -11.37 1.59
CA LEU A 287 -18.22 -10.56 1.93
C LEU A 287 -18.26 -9.37 0.97
N ALA A 288 -19.45 -9.03 0.50
CA ALA A 288 -19.67 -7.94 -0.41
C ALA A 288 -20.92 -7.14 -0.02
N TRP A 289 -20.88 -5.85 -0.31
CA TRP A 289 -22.05 -4.97 -0.34
C TRP A 289 -21.86 -4.03 -1.52
N ASP A 290 -22.74 -4.12 -2.50
CA ASP A 290 -22.62 -3.42 -3.79
C ASP A 290 -23.47 -2.15 -3.86
N GLY A 291 -24.21 -1.81 -2.81
CA GLY A 291 -24.99 -0.56 -2.76
C GLY A 291 -25.96 -0.42 -3.94
N ASP A 292 -26.62 -1.51 -4.31
CA ASP A 292 -27.56 -1.59 -5.44
C ASP A 292 -26.96 -1.33 -6.83
N LYS A 293 -25.62 -1.41 -6.99
CA LYS A 293 -24.94 -1.37 -8.29
C LYS A 293 -25.23 -2.55 -9.22
N GLY A 294 -25.90 -3.60 -8.72
CA GLY A 294 -26.25 -4.78 -9.50
C GLY A 294 -25.04 -5.63 -9.88
N MET A 295 -24.02 -5.71 -9.01
CA MET A 295 -22.85 -6.55 -9.27
C MET A 295 -23.23 -8.03 -9.27
N SER A 296 -22.81 -8.80 -10.28
CA SER A 296 -23.04 -10.25 -10.25
C SER A 296 -22.19 -10.94 -9.18
N THR A 297 -22.58 -12.16 -8.78
CA THR A 297 -21.77 -13.01 -7.88
C THR A 297 -20.36 -13.18 -8.43
N ALA A 298 -20.26 -13.43 -9.74
CA ALA A 298 -19.00 -13.54 -10.45
C ALA A 298 -18.18 -12.24 -10.44
N ASP A 299 -18.79 -11.05 -10.51
CA ASP A 299 -18.05 -9.78 -10.43
C ASP A 299 -17.46 -9.54 -9.04
N CYS A 300 -18.23 -9.81 -7.98
CA CYS A 300 -17.73 -9.76 -6.61
C CYS A 300 -16.55 -10.73 -6.40
N ALA A 301 -16.66 -11.95 -6.95
CA ALA A 301 -15.58 -12.92 -6.89
C ALA A 301 -14.36 -12.53 -7.74
N ARG A 302 -14.55 -11.96 -8.93
CA ARG A 302 -13.46 -11.43 -9.75
C ARG A 302 -12.75 -10.30 -9.02
N ALA A 303 -13.49 -9.35 -8.43
CA ALA A 303 -12.93 -8.23 -7.68
C ALA A 303 -11.99 -8.70 -6.57
N ILE A 304 -12.42 -9.67 -5.76
CA ILE A 304 -11.59 -10.14 -4.64
C ILE A 304 -10.38 -10.98 -5.08
N LEU A 305 -10.50 -11.73 -6.17
CA LEU A 305 -9.39 -12.48 -6.78
C LEU A 305 -8.38 -11.54 -7.45
N HIS A 306 -8.85 -10.45 -8.04
CA HIS A 306 -8.04 -9.46 -8.73
C HIS A 306 -7.11 -8.69 -7.78
N ARG A 307 -7.49 -8.56 -6.50
CA ARG A 307 -6.68 -7.88 -5.47
C ARG A 307 -5.23 -8.36 -5.46
N TRP A 308 -5.01 -9.68 -5.54
CA TRP A 308 -3.67 -10.26 -5.48
C TRP A 308 -2.79 -9.81 -6.66
N GLY A 309 -3.36 -9.65 -7.85
CA GLY A 309 -2.65 -9.20 -9.04
C GLY A 309 -2.49 -7.68 -9.15
N ALA A 310 -3.48 -6.90 -8.71
CA ALA A 310 -3.47 -5.44 -8.86
C ALA A 310 -2.68 -4.71 -7.76
N SER A 311 -2.78 -5.11 -6.48
CA SER A 311 -2.02 -4.45 -5.40
C SER A 311 -0.67 -5.12 -5.16
N GLU A 312 -0.64 -6.42 -4.84
CA GLU A 312 0.58 -7.10 -4.36
C GLU A 312 1.70 -7.15 -5.42
N ASN A 313 1.36 -7.50 -6.67
CA ASN A 313 2.35 -7.49 -7.75
C ASN A 313 2.81 -6.06 -8.07
N SER A 314 1.93 -5.07 -7.97
CA SER A 314 2.30 -3.67 -8.19
C SER A 314 3.33 -3.21 -7.16
N PHE A 315 3.14 -3.49 -5.87
CA PHE A 315 4.15 -3.14 -4.85
C PHE A 315 5.47 -3.87 -5.02
N LYS A 316 5.47 -5.18 -5.32
CA LYS A 316 6.70 -5.93 -5.58
C LYS A 316 7.49 -5.33 -6.74
N HIS A 317 6.81 -5.07 -7.86
CA HIS A 317 7.44 -4.44 -9.02
C HIS A 317 7.89 -3.00 -8.74
N ILE A 318 7.09 -2.20 -8.03
CA ILE A 318 7.45 -0.85 -7.60
C ILE A 318 8.72 -0.91 -6.76
N GLN A 319 8.81 -1.81 -5.79
CA GLN A 319 9.96 -1.93 -4.90
C GLN A 319 11.24 -2.38 -5.62
N GLU A 320 11.15 -3.29 -6.60
CA GLU A 320 12.32 -3.80 -7.32
C GLU A 320 12.83 -2.83 -8.38
N ARG A 321 11.90 -2.25 -9.15
CA ARG A 321 12.21 -1.47 -10.36
C ARG A 321 12.20 0.04 -10.12
N HIS A 322 11.66 0.50 -8.99
CA HIS A 322 11.64 1.90 -8.60
C HIS A 322 12.17 2.09 -7.17
N PRO A 323 12.77 3.24 -6.85
CA PRO A 323 13.36 3.53 -5.54
C PRO A 323 12.30 3.85 -4.46
N PHE A 324 11.28 3.01 -4.30
CA PHE A 324 10.08 3.32 -3.50
C PHE A 324 10.34 3.53 -1.99
N HIS A 325 11.36 2.90 -1.43
CA HIS A 325 11.77 3.11 -0.03
C HIS A 325 12.63 4.35 0.17
N TYR A 326 13.10 4.99 -0.90
CA TYR A 326 13.93 6.19 -0.79
C TYR A 326 13.12 7.36 -0.24
N ARG A 327 13.71 8.07 0.74
CA ARG A 327 13.14 9.27 1.33
C ARG A 327 14.15 10.41 1.25
N PRO A 328 13.95 11.40 0.37
CA PRO A 328 14.78 12.59 0.36
C PRO A 328 14.37 13.50 1.51
N GLY A 329 15.37 14.00 2.24
CA GLY A 329 15.17 14.86 3.41
C GLY A 329 14.58 14.11 4.60
N PHE A 330 15.21 14.28 5.77
CA PHE A 330 14.61 13.87 7.04
C PHE A 330 14.34 15.09 7.88
N LYS A 331 13.06 15.39 8.07
CA LYS A 331 12.61 16.29 9.13
C LYS A 331 11.79 15.46 10.11
N PHE A 332 11.96 15.74 11.40
CA PHE A 332 11.24 15.08 12.47
C PHE A 332 10.42 16.13 13.22
N VAL A 333 9.20 15.75 13.59
CA VAL A 333 8.32 16.51 14.47
C VAL A 333 7.92 15.64 15.65
N GLU A 334 7.39 16.22 16.73
CA GLU A 334 6.80 15.41 17.80
C GLU A 334 5.60 14.62 17.25
N SER A 335 5.48 13.36 17.66
CA SER A 335 4.25 12.59 17.39
C SER A 335 3.17 13.03 18.38
N GLU A 336 1.94 13.19 17.91
CA GLU A 336 0.77 13.37 18.78
C GLU A 336 0.43 12.07 19.53
N ARG A 337 0.89 10.92 19.02
CA ARG A 337 0.73 9.63 19.66
C ARG A 337 1.91 9.33 20.55
N GLN A 338 1.82 9.70 21.82
CA GLN A 338 2.80 9.34 22.87
C GLN A 338 2.36 8.16 23.76
N GLU A 339 1.15 7.64 23.61
CA GLU A 339 0.66 6.55 24.46
C GLU A 339 1.32 5.19 24.17
N ILE A 340 1.78 4.48 25.19
CA ILE A 340 2.17 3.06 25.08
C ILE A 340 1.26 2.19 25.94
N GLU A 341 1.18 0.90 25.60
CA GLU A 341 0.60 -0.08 26.52
C GLU A 341 1.39 -0.06 27.83
N ASN A 342 0.66 -0.01 28.95
CA ASN A 342 1.28 0.10 30.26
C ASN A 342 2.12 -1.16 30.56
N PRO A 343 3.47 -1.04 30.70
CA PRO A 343 4.33 -2.20 30.98
C PRO A 343 3.94 -2.95 32.26
N ALA A 344 3.45 -2.24 33.28
CA ALA A 344 2.99 -2.82 34.53
C ALA A 344 1.79 -3.77 34.32
N VAL A 345 0.90 -3.46 33.37
CA VAL A 345 -0.23 -4.35 33.02
C VAL A 345 0.30 -5.67 32.45
N LYS A 346 1.34 -5.62 31.61
CA LYS A 346 1.95 -6.81 31.01
C LYS A 346 2.69 -7.65 32.07
N GLU A 347 3.38 -7.01 33.01
CA GLU A 347 4.01 -7.69 34.14
C GLU A 347 2.97 -8.38 35.04
N LYS A 348 1.90 -7.69 35.41
CA LYS A 348 0.79 -8.26 36.18
C LYS A 348 0.12 -9.42 35.44
N GLN A 349 -0.07 -9.31 34.12
CA GLN A 349 -0.60 -10.40 33.29
C GLN A 349 0.29 -11.65 33.35
N SER A 350 1.62 -11.48 33.31
CA SER A 350 2.58 -12.57 33.43
C SER A 350 2.50 -13.24 34.82
N LEU A 351 2.42 -12.45 35.89
CA LEU A 351 2.25 -12.95 37.26
C LEU A 351 0.94 -13.73 37.43
N ILE A 352 -0.18 -13.19 36.93
CA ILE A 352 -1.49 -13.86 36.91
C ILE A 352 -1.39 -15.22 36.21
N GLN A 353 -0.72 -15.28 35.06
CA GLN A 353 -0.56 -16.53 34.32
C GLN A 353 0.30 -17.55 35.09
N ARG A 354 1.34 -17.09 35.81
CA ARG A 354 2.17 -17.94 36.67
C ARG A 354 1.37 -18.50 37.84
N VAL A 355 0.58 -17.68 38.53
CA VAL A 355 -0.29 -18.10 39.64
C VAL A 355 -1.36 -19.10 39.16
N LYS A 356 -2.04 -18.82 38.03
CA LYS A 356 -2.99 -19.78 37.42
C LYS A 356 -2.35 -21.13 37.10
N THR A 357 -1.12 -21.12 36.60
CA THR A 357 -0.37 -22.35 36.31
C THR A 357 -0.04 -23.12 37.60
N THR A 358 0.35 -22.42 38.67
CA THR A 358 0.59 -23.00 40.00
C THR A 358 -0.68 -23.59 40.60
N LEU A 359 -1.79 -22.85 40.58
CA LEU A 359 -3.11 -23.32 41.01
C LEU A 359 -3.54 -24.59 40.26
N GLY A 360 -3.39 -24.63 38.93
CA GLY A 360 -3.67 -25.83 38.14
C GLY A 360 -2.79 -27.04 38.50
N LYS A 361 -1.59 -26.85 39.05
CA LYS A 361 -0.76 -27.93 39.61
C LYS A 361 -1.24 -28.33 41.01
N LEU A 362 -1.59 -27.37 41.86
CA LEU A 362 -2.09 -27.62 43.21
C LEU A 362 -3.44 -28.36 43.19
N TYR A 363 -4.39 -27.98 42.33
CA TYR A 363 -5.65 -28.70 42.16
C TYR A 363 -5.45 -30.14 41.67
N ARG A 364 -4.50 -30.38 40.75
CA ARG A 364 -4.14 -31.74 40.32
C ARG A 364 -3.56 -32.57 41.46
N LYS A 365 -2.67 -31.99 42.27
CA LYS A 365 -2.13 -32.64 43.47
C LYS A 365 -3.22 -32.92 44.51
N LEU A 366 -4.15 -31.99 44.70
CA LEU A 366 -5.30 -32.16 45.59
C LEU A 366 -6.21 -33.30 45.12
N ALA A 367 -6.49 -33.39 43.82
CA ALA A 367 -7.28 -34.47 43.22
C ALA A 367 -6.61 -35.86 43.36
N GLN A 368 -5.27 -35.91 43.37
CA GLN A 368 -4.49 -37.13 43.56
C GLN A 368 -4.24 -37.49 45.04
N SER A 369 -4.53 -36.59 45.98
CA SER A 369 -4.32 -36.82 47.41
C SER A 369 -5.49 -37.60 48.03
N ARG A 370 -5.19 -38.68 48.76
CA ARG A 370 -6.18 -39.44 49.56
C ARG A 370 -6.41 -38.77 50.92
N GLU A 371 -7.65 -38.80 51.40
CA GLU A 371 -8.00 -38.31 52.74
C GLU A 371 -7.42 -39.23 53.82
N SER A 372 -6.74 -38.64 54.81
CA SER A 372 -6.28 -39.34 56.00
C SER A 372 -7.13 -38.93 57.20
N LEU A 373 -7.76 -39.93 57.82
CA LEU A 373 -8.62 -39.79 59.01
C LEU A 373 -7.82 -40.19 60.26
N ASN A 374 -8.10 -39.55 61.40
CA ASN A 374 -7.63 -39.98 62.72
C ASN A 374 -8.39 -41.23 63.19
N LYS A 375 -7.88 -41.92 64.22
CA LYS A 375 -8.52 -43.11 64.83
C LYS A 375 -9.95 -42.85 65.32
N ASP A 376 -10.32 -41.59 65.57
CA ASP A 376 -11.66 -41.16 66.03
C ASP A 376 -12.59 -40.73 64.87
N GLY A 377 -12.27 -41.06 63.61
CA GLY A 377 -13.10 -40.75 62.44
C GLY A 377 -13.11 -39.28 61.99
N ARG A 378 -12.38 -38.40 62.68
CA ARG A 378 -12.21 -36.98 62.28
C ARG A 378 -11.04 -36.83 61.30
N VAL A 379 -11.18 -35.90 60.35
CA VAL A 379 -10.11 -35.54 59.40
C VAL A 379 -8.88 -35.06 60.17
N ARG A 380 -7.70 -35.56 59.79
CA ARG A 380 -6.43 -35.22 60.44
C ARG A 380 -6.01 -33.81 60.02
N ARG A 381 -6.04 -32.84 60.94
CA ARG A 381 -5.72 -31.41 60.71
C ARG A 381 -4.34 -31.14 60.07
N ASN A 382 -3.36 -32.03 60.29
CA ASN A 382 -2.02 -31.97 59.67
C ASN A 382 -1.88 -32.87 58.43
N SER A 383 -2.96 -33.08 57.67
CA SER A 383 -2.91 -33.88 56.44
C SER A 383 -2.32 -33.06 55.28
N VAL A 384 -1.60 -33.75 54.39
CA VAL A 384 -1.08 -33.17 53.13
C VAL A 384 -2.20 -32.48 52.32
N ARG A 385 -3.45 -32.95 52.45
CA ARG A 385 -4.63 -32.38 51.79
C ARG A 385 -5.04 -31.03 52.38
N GLU A 386 -4.93 -30.85 53.69
CA GLU A 386 -5.28 -29.59 54.38
C GLU A 386 -4.21 -28.51 54.11
N GLN A 387 -2.93 -28.91 54.05
CA GLN A 387 -1.85 -28.04 53.59
C GLN A 387 -2.04 -27.62 52.12
N LEU A 388 -2.44 -28.55 51.24
CA LEU A 388 -2.75 -28.22 49.84
C LEU A 388 -3.95 -27.26 49.72
N LYS A 389 -4.98 -27.42 50.56
CA LYS A 389 -6.11 -26.46 50.61
C LYS A 389 -5.68 -25.08 51.08
N GLY A 390 -4.82 -24.99 52.10
CA GLY A 390 -4.23 -23.72 52.56
C GLY A 390 -3.42 -23.02 51.46
N MET A 391 -2.53 -23.76 50.80
CA MET A 391 -1.75 -23.23 49.66
C MET A 391 -2.63 -22.80 48.48
N ILE A 392 -3.75 -23.50 48.22
CA ILE A 392 -4.71 -23.11 47.19
C ILE A 392 -5.39 -21.79 47.59
N GLY A 393 -5.89 -21.66 48.82
CA GLY A 393 -6.52 -20.44 49.31
C GLY A 393 -5.59 -19.23 49.27
N GLU A 394 -4.31 -19.40 49.63
CA GLU A 394 -3.30 -18.35 49.52
C GLU A 394 -3.07 -17.92 48.05
N GLN A 395 -2.98 -18.89 47.13
CA GLN A 395 -2.77 -18.60 45.71
C GLN A 395 -4.04 -18.03 45.03
N GLU A 396 -5.23 -18.40 45.48
CA GLU A 396 -6.51 -17.81 45.04
C GLU A 396 -6.63 -16.36 45.50
N ALA A 397 -6.31 -16.07 46.77
CA ALA A 397 -6.28 -14.70 47.29
C ALA A 397 -5.23 -13.83 46.56
N GLU A 398 -4.05 -14.39 46.28
CA GLU A 398 -3.03 -13.74 45.46
C GLU A 398 -3.53 -13.44 44.04
N LEU A 399 -4.25 -14.39 43.43
CA LEU A 399 -4.81 -14.24 42.09
C LEU A 399 -5.86 -13.12 42.04
N GLU A 400 -6.77 -13.07 43.02
CA GLU A 400 -7.77 -12.00 43.14
C GLU A 400 -7.10 -10.64 43.33
N ARG A 401 -6.10 -10.55 44.21
CA ARG A 401 -5.35 -9.30 44.43
C ARG A 401 -4.67 -8.81 43.15
N LEU A 402 -3.97 -9.70 42.44
CA LEU A 402 -3.30 -9.35 41.18
C LEU A 402 -4.29 -8.95 40.08
N GLN A 403 -5.49 -9.54 40.05
CA GLN A 403 -6.55 -9.17 39.10
C GLN A 403 -7.12 -7.78 39.41
N GLU A 404 -7.34 -7.47 40.69
CA GLU A 404 -7.84 -6.15 41.11
C GLU A 404 -6.80 -5.06 40.88
N GLU A 405 -5.54 -5.30 41.27
CA GLU A 405 -4.42 -4.39 40.98
C GLU A 405 -4.29 -4.12 39.47
N LYS A 406 -4.46 -5.15 38.62
CA LYS A 406 -4.47 -4.98 37.16
C LYS A 406 -5.65 -4.11 36.70
N ARG A 407 -6.84 -4.28 37.30
CA ARG A 407 -8.05 -3.51 36.94
C ARG A 407 -7.89 -2.02 37.24
N GLN A 408 -7.14 -1.68 38.28
CA GLN A 408 -6.86 -0.31 38.69
C GLN A 408 -5.78 0.39 37.85
N LEU A 409 -4.94 -0.38 37.14
CA LEU A 409 -3.93 0.19 36.27
C LEU A 409 -4.55 0.71 34.97
N PRO A 410 -4.18 1.93 34.50
CA PRO A 410 -4.59 2.39 33.19
C PRO A 410 -4.00 1.47 32.12
N SER A 411 -4.80 1.14 31.11
CA SER A 411 -4.36 0.28 30.00
C SER A 411 -3.23 0.90 29.17
N LYS A 412 -3.18 2.23 29.12
CA LYS A 412 -2.19 3.01 28.39
C LYS A 412 -1.62 4.13 29.26
N ILE A 413 -0.38 4.49 29.01
CA ILE A 413 0.33 5.60 29.68
C ILE A 413 1.07 6.44 28.64
N ASP A 414 1.19 7.75 28.90
CA ASP A 414 1.90 8.67 28.02
C ASP A 414 3.41 8.62 28.30
N VAL A 415 4.22 8.34 27.27
CA VAL A 415 5.69 8.24 27.45
C VAL A 415 6.37 9.56 27.78
N SER A 416 5.76 10.70 27.44
CA SER A 416 6.34 12.02 27.74
C SER A 416 6.44 12.28 29.25
N SER A 417 5.63 11.57 30.04
CA SER A 417 5.61 11.65 31.51
C SER A 417 6.61 10.72 32.20
N LEU A 418 7.30 9.83 31.47
CA LEU A 418 8.16 8.79 32.03
C LEU A 418 9.64 9.16 31.92
N GLN A 419 10.40 9.02 33.00
CA GLN A 419 11.83 9.39 33.05
C GLN A 419 12.71 8.55 32.11
N ASP A 420 12.40 7.25 31.94
CA ASP A 420 13.24 6.32 31.17
C ASP A 420 12.81 6.18 29.70
N TYR A 421 11.79 6.91 29.25
CA TYR A 421 11.27 6.80 27.89
C TYR A 421 11.61 8.02 27.05
N ARG A 422 11.87 7.77 25.76
CA ARG A 422 12.04 8.83 24.77
C ARG A 422 10.73 9.08 24.06
N SER A 423 10.29 10.33 24.02
CA SER A 423 9.13 10.74 23.23
C SER A 423 9.26 10.30 21.78
N PHE A 424 8.18 9.77 21.23
CA PHE A 424 8.11 9.37 19.84
C PHE A 424 8.16 10.59 18.92
N LYS A 425 8.96 10.48 17.87
CA LYS A 425 8.97 11.43 16.76
C LYS A 425 8.11 10.88 15.63
N ARG A 426 7.48 11.79 14.89
CA ARG A 426 6.88 11.53 13.58
C ARG A 426 7.84 12.03 12.51
N ILE A 427 8.04 11.21 11.47
CA ILE A 427 8.84 11.61 10.32
C ILE A 427 7.94 12.48 9.43
N ASP A 428 8.45 13.64 9.05
CA ASP A 428 7.79 14.53 8.11
C ASP A 428 7.61 13.85 6.75
N ASN A 429 6.44 14.06 6.15
CA ASN A 429 6.05 13.41 4.90
C ASN A 429 6.34 14.25 3.66
N GLU A 430 6.65 15.55 3.79
CA GLU A 430 6.72 16.48 2.65
C GLU A 430 7.70 15.99 1.59
N GLY A 431 8.94 15.71 1.98
CA GLY A 431 9.96 15.20 1.07
C GLY A 431 9.59 13.88 0.39
N LYS A 432 8.96 12.96 1.15
CA LYS A 432 8.53 11.66 0.62
C LYS A 432 7.34 11.79 -0.31
N ASN A 433 6.38 12.66 0.00
CA ASN A 433 5.22 12.94 -0.84
C ASN A 433 5.65 13.49 -2.20
N LEU A 434 6.59 14.44 -2.23
CA LEU A 434 7.13 14.99 -3.48
C LEU A 434 7.82 13.91 -4.33
N PHE A 435 8.56 13.00 -3.70
CA PHE A 435 9.23 11.91 -4.39
C PHE A 435 8.25 10.82 -4.88
N ASP A 436 7.28 10.44 -4.04
CA ASP A 436 6.27 9.44 -4.36
C ASP A 436 5.26 9.92 -5.38
N PHE A 437 4.96 11.22 -5.40
CA PHE A 437 4.23 11.85 -6.49
C PHE A 437 4.88 11.52 -7.84
N VAL A 438 6.19 11.68 -7.97
CA VAL A 438 6.90 11.36 -9.22
C VAL A 438 6.93 9.85 -9.47
N THR A 439 7.23 9.06 -8.45
CA THR A 439 7.31 7.60 -8.58
C THR A 439 5.96 6.99 -9.00
N CYS A 440 4.86 7.45 -8.41
CA CYS A 440 3.48 7.13 -8.78
C CYS A 440 3.17 7.56 -10.22
N SER A 441 3.57 8.77 -10.61
CA SER A 441 3.35 9.29 -11.97
C SER A 441 4.08 8.44 -13.02
N VAL A 442 5.33 8.07 -12.76
CA VAL A 442 6.14 7.19 -13.62
C VAL A 442 5.54 5.78 -13.68
N TRP A 443 5.03 5.26 -12.55
CA TRP A 443 4.36 3.97 -12.50
C TRP A 443 3.09 3.94 -13.37
N ASN A 444 2.22 4.95 -13.25
CA ASN A 444 1.00 5.06 -14.04
C ASN A 444 1.31 5.25 -15.54
N ALA A 445 2.30 6.09 -15.86
CA ALA A 445 2.78 6.28 -17.23
C ALA A 445 3.31 4.97 -17.83
N ARG A 446 4.07 4.17 -17.06
CA ARG A 446 4.51 2.84 -17.47
C ARG A 446 3.32 1.93 -17.79
N LYS A 447 2.35 1.81 -16.88
CA LYS A 447 1.16 0.96 -17.11
C LYS A 447 0.46 1.33 -18.41
N GLN A 448 0.22 2.62 -18.61
CA GLN A 448 -0.37 3.15 -19.83
C GLN A 448 0.44 2.82 -21.10
N MET A 449 1.77 2.93 -21.06
CA MET A 449 2.63 2.60 -22.20
C MET A 449 2.73 1.10 -22.46
N VAL A 450 2.67 0.26 -21.42
CA VAL A 450 2.55 -1.20 -21.58
C VAL A 450 1.24 -1.56 -22.27
N ASP A 451 0.14 -0.89 -21.93
CA ASP A 451 -1.14 -1.08 -22.62
C ASP A 451 -1.06 -0.67 -24.10
N TRP A 452 -0.29 0.38 -24.42
CA TRP A 452 -0.03 0.77 -25.82
C TRP A 452 0.91 -0.17 -26.55
N LEU A 453 1.81 -0.85 -25.84
CA LEU A 453 2.74 -1.83 -26.40
C LEU A 453 2.06 -3.17 -26.72
N ARG A 454 1.03 -3.54 -25.93
CA ARG A 454 0.37 -4.86 -25.98
C ARG A 454 -0.16 -5.26 -27.36
N PRO A 455 -0.81 -4.38 -28.15
CA PRO A 455 -1.26 -4.73 -29.50
C PRO A 455 -0.13 -5.14 -30.46
N PHE A 456 1.13 -4.79 -30.15
CA PHE A 456 2.29 -5.04 -31.00
C PHE A 456 3.19 -6.16 -30.49
N PHE A 457 2.85 -6.77 -29.34
CA PHE A 457 3.64 -7.82 -28.72
C PHE A 457 2.73 -8.79 -27.94
N ASP A 458 2.49 -9.96 -28.52
CA ASP A 458 1.56 -11.00 -28.10
C ASP A 458 2.04 -11.85 -26.89
N GLN A 459 3.26 -11.65 -26.39
CA GLN A 459 3.80 -12.40 -25.26
C GLN A 459 3.58 -11.67 -23.93
N ASP A 460 2.44 -11.96 -23.29
CA ASP A 460 2.01 -11.31 -22.04
C ASP A 460 3.00 -11.43 -20.89
N ASN A 461 3.75 -12.54 -20.80
CA ASN A 461 4.75 -12.74 -19.74
C ASN A 461 6.03 -11.92 -19.94
N GLU A 462 6.29 -11.45 -21.17
CA GLU A 462 7.53 -10.73 -21.53
C GLU A 462 7.30 -9.24 -21.81
N ILE A 463 6.04 -8.81 -22.01
CA ILE A 463 5.73 -7.43 -22.41
C ILE A 463 6.31 -6.37 -21.44
N VAL A 464 6.27 -6.66 -20.14
CA VAL A 464 6.81 -5.78 -19.11
C VAL A 464 8.34 -5.70 -19.20
N ASP A 465 9.00 -6.84 -19.45
CA ASP A 465 10.45 -6.89 -19.62
C ASP A 465 10.89 -6.15 -20.90
N LEU A 466 10.16 -6.36 -21.99
CA LEU A 466 10.35 -5.63 -23.24
C LEU A 466 10.22 -4.11 -23.02
N PHE A 467 9.18 -3.67 -22.31
CA PHE A 467 9.00 -2.25 -21.99
C PHE A 467 10.22 -1.68 -21.22
N TYR A 468 10.73 -2.40 -20.22
CA TYR A 468 11.92 -1.96 -19.49
C TYR A 468 13.17 -1.97 -20.37
N THR A 469 13.30 -2.92 -21.28
CA THR A 469 14.38 -2.96 -22.26
C THR A 469 14.34 -1.71 -23.15
N ILE A 470 13.15 -1.35 -23.68
CA ILE A 470 12.95 -0.15 -24.52
C ILE A 470 13.29 1.12 -23.75
N THR A 471 12.75 1.28 -22.53
CA THR A 471 12.99 2.48 -21.71
C THR A 471 14.40 2.58 -21.13
N SER A 472 15.18 1.50 -21.20
CA SER A 472 16.61 1.49 -20.85
C SER A 472 17.53 1.58 -22.08
N CYS A 473 16.97 1.70 -23.29
CA CYS A 473 17.78 1.81 -24.50
C CYS A 473 18.63 3.08 -24.48
N HIS A 474 19.86 2.91 -24.95
CA HIS A 474 20.71 4.02 -25.35
C HIS A 474 20.22 4.59 -26.67
N GLY A 475 20.79 5.72 -27.05
CA GLY A 475 20.45 6.35 -28.32
C GLY A 475 21.07 7.71 -28.46
N TRP A 476 20.38 8.55 -29.21
CA TRP A 476 20.83 9.90 -29.54
C TRP A 476 19.69 10.90 -29.34
N ILE A 477 20.05 12.14 -29.03
CA ILE A 477 19.10 13.24 -28.88
C ILE A 477 19.55 14.44 -29.70
N LYS A 478 18.60 15.06 -30.41
CA LYS A 478 18.78 16.29 -31.17
C LYS A 478 17.73 17.30 -30.76
N SER A 479 18.11 18.56 -30.62
CA SER A 479 17.20 19.64 -30.24
C SER A 479 17.35 20.83 -31.18
N THR A 480 16.30 21.12 -31.92
CA THR A 480 16.22 22.25 -32.86
C THR A 480 15.48 23.43 -32.23
N ALA A 481 15.10 24.44 -33.02
CA ALA A 481 14.26 25.53 -32.53
C ALA A 481 12.83 25.08 -32.19
N THR A 482 12.31 24.10 -32.94
CA THR A 482 10.89 23.72 -32.95
C THR A 482 10.63 22.31 -32.44
N GLU A 483 11.66 21.45 -32.37
CA GLU A 483 11.49 20.02 -32.07
C GLU A 483 12.67 19.47 -31.23
N VAL A 484 12.37 18.46 -30.43
CA VAL A 484 13.34 17.63 -29.72
C VAL A 484 13.10 16.18 -30.13
N THR A 485 14.09 15.57 -30.78
CA THR A 485 13.98 14.23 -31.35
C THR A 485 14.93 13.29 -30.64
N VAL A 486 14.42 12.17 -30.14
CA VAL A 486 15.21 11.08 -29.57
C VAL A 486 15.18 9.88 -30.51
N ARG A 487 16.35 9.37 -30.86
CA ARG A 487 16.50 8.13 -31.62
C ARG A 487 16.98 7.04 -30.69
N LEU A 488 16.19 5.99 -30.51
CA LEU A 488 16.58 4.80 -29.77
C LEU A 488 17.36 3.85 -30.66
N GLU A 489 18.38 3.21 -30.07
CA GLU A 489 19.08 2.11 -30.70
C GLU A 489 18.11 0.93 -30.96
N PRO A 490 18.12 0.32 -32.16
CA PRO A 490 17.20 -0.76 -32.51
C PRO A 490 17.53 -2.03 -31.73
N LEU A 491 16.51 -2.65 -31.14
CA LEU A 491 16.67 -3.96 -30.52
C LEU A 491 17.11 -5.02 -31.55
N GLN A 492 17.95 -5.97 -31.14
CA GLN A 492 18.48 -6.97 -32.07
C GLN A 492 17.41 -7.96 -32.55
N GLN A 493 16.52 -8.39 -31.64
CA GLN A 493 15.47 -9.35 -31.97
C GLN A 493 14.37 -8.70 -32.84
N PRO A 494 14.07 -9.22 -34.05
CA PRO A 494 13.15 -8.58 -34.99
C PRO A 494 11.75 -8.29 -34.41
N LYS A 495 11.18 -9.23 -33.66
CA LYS A 495 9.86 -9.06 -33.03
C LYS A 495 9.85 -7.96 -31.97
N ARG A 496 10.89 -7.91 -31.12
CA ARG A 496 11.05 -6.86 -30.10
C ARG A 496 11.32 -5.49 -30.74
N ARG A 497 12.10 -5.44 -31.83
CA ARG A 497 12.34 -4.22 -32.62
C ARG A 497 11.06 -3.68 -33.24
N LEU A 498 10.26 -4.54 -33.87
CA LEU A 498 8.98 -4.12 -34.45
C LEU A 498 8.07 -3.49 -33.38
N ALA A 499 7.97 -4.12 -32.21
CA ALA A 499 7.19 -3.58 -31.09
C ALA A 499 7.76 -2.24 -30.57
N GLN A 500 9.09 -2.09 -30.49
CA GLN A 500 9.78 -0.84 -30.15
C GLN A 500 9.44 0.27 -31.17
N GLU A 501 9.51 -0.01 -32.47
CA GLU A 501 9.18 0.93 -33.54
C GLU A 501 7.72 1.38 -33.46
N GLN A 502 6.78 0.46 -33.25
CA GLN A 502 5.36 0.77 -33.14
C GLN A 502 5.05 1.59 -31.89
N LEU A 503 5.69 1.29 -30.75
CA LEU A 503 5.57 2.12 -29.56
C LEU A 503 6.11 3.54 -29.80
N CYS A 504 7.28 3.68 -30.45
CA CYS A 504 7.83 5.01 -30.75
C CYS A 504 6.93 5.81 -31.70
N ARG A 505 6.37 5.17 -32.75
CA ARG A 505 5.36 5.79 -33.63
C ARG A 505 4.12 6.23 -32.85
N LYS A 506 3.63 5.37 -31.95
CA LYS A 506 2.49 5.70 -31.08
C LYS A 506 2.79 6.93 -30.21
N LEU A 507 3.95 6.98 -29.57
CA LEU A 507 4.35 8.11 -28.72
C LEU A 507 4.45 9.41 -29.53
N THR A 508 5.14 9.40 -30.67
CA THR A 508 5.28 10.57 -31.56
C THR A 508 3.93 11.03 -32.10
N SER A 509 3.01 10.11 -32.42
CA SER A 509 1.65 10.44 -32.88
C SER A 509 0.79 11.21 -31.85
N LEU A 510 1.20 11.24 -30.58
CA LEU A 510 0.51 12.02 -29.55
C LEU A 510 0.67 13.54 -29.74
N GLY A 511 1.60 13.99 -30.61
CA GLY A 511 1.76 15.40 -30.95
C GLY A 511 2.10 16.29 -29.74
N VAL A 512 2.85 15.75 -28.79
CA VAL A 512 3.10 16.40 -27.50
C VAL A 512 4.06 17.58 -27.69
N GLN A 513 3.71 18.71 -27.07
CA GLN A 513 4.58 19.88 -26.98
C GLN A 513 5.08 20.08 -25.56
N THR A 514 6.36 20.40 -25.44
CA THR A 514 6.96 20.94 -24.22
C THR A 514 6.31 22.27 -23.82
N PRO A 515 6.44 22.70 -22.55
CA PRO A 515 5.97 24.02 -22.11
C PRO A 515 6.58 25.21 -22.87
N THR A 516 7.72 25.02 -23.53
CA THR A 516 8.35 26.04 -24.39
C THR A 516 7.87 25.99 -25.84
N GLY A 517 6.83 25.21 -26.16
CA GLY A 517 6.24 25.10 -27.50
C GLY A 517 6.98 24.18 -28.47
N LYS A 518 8.09 23.52 -28.06
CA LYS A 518 8.77 22.54 -28.93
C LYS A 518 8.00 21.23 -28.95
N TYR A 519 7.84 20.63 -30.13
CA TYR A 519 7.37 19.26 -30.28
C TYR A 519 8.40 18.26 -29.75
N ILE A 520 7.94 17.13 -29.23
CA ILE A 520 8.80 16.00 -28.89
C ILE A 520 8.51 14.82 -29.82
N ALA A 521 9.57 14.21 -30.33
CA ALA A 521 9.51 13.05 -31.21
C ALA A 521 10.46 11.96 -30.72
N ILE A 522 10.07 10.71 -30.94
CA ILE A 522 10.89 9.53 -30.66
C ILE A 522 10.81 8.55 -31.84
N GLU A 523 11.97 8.05 -32.24
CA GLU A 523 12.13 7.12 -33.36
C GLU A 523 13.13 6.01 -33.01
N VAL A 524 13.21 5.00 -33.88
CA VAL A 524 14.17 3.90 -33.78
C VAL A 524 15.06 3.95 -35.01
N GLY A 525 16.38 3.87 -34.83
CA GLY A 525 17.31 3.91 -35.95
C GLY A 525 18.76 3.72 -35.55
N GLY A 526 19.61 3.49 -36.55
CA GLY A 526 21.06 3.41 -36.36
C GLY A 526 21.68 4.76 -35.98
N ALA A 527 22.99 4.72 -35.72
CA ALA A 527 23.76 5.92 -35.40
C ALA A 527 23.54 7.01 -36.48
N PRO A 528 23.33 8.27 -36.07
CA PRO A 528 23.02 9.40 -36.96
C PRO A 528 24.20 9.85 -37.82
#